data_AF-A0A2G9QCN3-F1
#
_entry.id   AF-A0A2G9QCN3-F1
#
_cell.length_a   1.000
_cell.length_b   1.000
_cell.length_c   1.000
_cell.angle_alpha   90.00
_cell.angle_beta   90.00
_cell.angle_gamma   90.00
#
_symmetry.space_group_name_H-M   'P 1'
#
loop_
_entity.id
_entity.type
_entity.pdbx_description
1 polymer ?
#
loop_
_entity_poly.entity_id
_entity_poly.type
_entity_poly.pdbx_seq_one_letter_code
_entity_poly.pdbx_strand_id
1 'polypeptide(L)'
;MMATCIGLLVLPWCKKAILLTGAMSVVGISMGFLDTGGNVVILNTWGDEAGPHVQALHFSFALGALLAPILAKLIPEILPFDKIHKTLQEVLNMPLEIKKSMLSYIVIATYILLVSIFLFILYCKSPSNRSAAKGSEEKGRTAKYHNALIFLLCLFFFFYVGAEVAYGSYIFTYAITMAEMDHDKAAGLNSIFWGVFATVRGFAICFATFLYPGTMLLLSVIGCTVSSVCLMIFYKKDIVLWIGTALYGASMATTFP
;
A
#
# COMPACT_ATOMS: atom_id res chain seq x y z
N MET A 1 1.89 13.99 -5.23
CA MET A 1 3.11 13.14 -5.23
C MET A 1 4.43 13.89 -5.11
N MET A 2 4.57 15.14 -5.57
CA MET A 2 5.80 15.94 -5.30
C MET A 2 6.08 16.12 -3.80
N ALA A 3 5.04 16.37 -2.99
CA ALA A 3 5.17 16.45 -1.53
C ALA A 3 5.66 15.11 -0.92
N THR A 4 5.18 13.97 -1.41
CA THR A 4 5.69 12.63 -1.04
C THR A 4 7.17 12.48 -1.36
N CYS A 5 7.61 12.90 -2.55
CA CYS A 5 9.03 12.87 -2.94
C CYS A 5 9.90 13.70 -1.99
N ILE A 6 9.51 14.95 -1.72
CA ILE A 6 10.25 15.84 -0.82
C ILE A 6 10.28 15.24 0.59
N GLY A 7 9.15 14.72 1.06
CA GLY A 7 9.06 14.02 2.34
C GLY A 7 10.06 12.87 2.41
N LEU A 8 10.01 11.92 1.48
CA LEU A 8 10.91 10.76 1.44
C LEU A 8 12.39 11.13 1.37
N LEU A 9 12.72 12.22 0.68
CA LEU A 9 14.07 12.77 0.74
C LEU A 9 14.35 13.25 2.15
N VAL A 10 13.55 14.11 2.76
CA VAL A 10 13.85 14.69 4.08
C VAL A 10 13.93 13.66 5.22
N LEU A 11 13.14 12.58 5.19
CA LEU A 11 13.02 11.61 6.29
C LEU A 11 14.35 11.08 6.87
N PRO A 12 15.33 10.62 6.07
CA PRO A 12 16.52 9.99 6.61
C PRO A 12 17.46 10.99 7.31
N TRP A 13 17.24 12.30 7.12
CA TRP A 13 17.93 13.37 7.83
C TRP A 13 17.21 13.81 9.12
N CYS A 14 15.97 13.37 9.36
CA CYS A 14 15.21 13.71 10.55
C CYS A 14 15.67 12.91 11.79
N LYS A 15 16.51 13.51 12.64
CA LYS A 15 16.96 12.91 13.91
C LYS A 15 16.00 13.16 15.09
N LYS A 16 15.06 14.11 14.96
CA LYS A 16 14.07 14.47 16.01
C LYS A 16 12.70 13.88 15.68
N ALA A 17 12.07 13.21 16.64
CA ALA A 17 10.78 12.55 16.47
C ALA A 17 9.67 13.51 15.99
N ILE A 18 9.62 14.74 16.50
CA ILE A 18 8.63 15.75 16.10
C ILE A 18 8.78 16.11 14.62
N LEU A 19 10.02 16.28 14.15
CA LEU A 19 10.30 16.61 12.74
C LEU A 19 9.94 15.44 11.82
N LEU A 20 10.27 14.21 12.23
CA LEU A 20 9.92 13.00 11.50
C LEU A 20 8.39 12.85 11.38
N THR A 21 7.67 13.12 12.48
CA THR A 21 6.20 13.08 12.52
C THR A 21 5.61 14.11 11.56
N GLY A 22 6.10 15.36 11.59
CA GLY A 22 5.65 16.40 10.66
C GLY A 22 5.87 16.02 9.19
N ALA A 23 7.05 15.48 8.85
CA ALA A 23 7.35 15.03 7.49
C ALA A 23 6.46 13.85 7.06
N MET A 24 6.26 12.86 7.94
CA MET A 24 5.37 11.73 7.72
C MET A 24 3.91 12.18 7.50
N SER A 25 3.42 13.16 8.26
CA SER A 25 2.08 13.72 8.07
C SER A 25 1.90 14.34 6.68
N VAL A 26 2.89 15.08 6.18
CA VAL A 26 2.84 15.66 4.82
C VAL A 26 2.81 14.57 3.75
N VAL A 27 3.61 13.52 3.92
CA VAL A 27 3.58 12.34 3.05
C VAL A 27 2.20 11.69 3.08
N GLY A 28 1.62 11.49 4.26
CA GLY A 28 0.29 10.89 4.45
C GLY A 28 -0.82 11.69 3.79
N ILE A 29 -0.82 13.03 3.94
CA ILE A 29 -1.78 13.91 3.27
C ILE A 29 -1.67 13.76 1.75
N SER A 30 -0.45 13.79 1.19
CA SER A 30 -0.26 13.63 -0.26
C SER A 30 -0.69 12.26 -0.77
N MET A 31 -0.52 11.19 0.02
CA MET A 31 -1.00 9.85 -0.35
C MET A 31 -2.52 9.79 -0.31
N GLY A 32 -3.17 10.36 0.71
CA GLY A 32 -4.65 10.40 0.78
C GLY A 32 -5.31 11.10 -0.41
N PHE A 33 -4.69 12.18 -0.91
CA PHE A 33 -5.13 12.82 -2.16
C PHE A 33 -4.96 11.92 -3.38
N LEU A 34 -3.89 11.13 -3.45
CA LEU A 34 -3.66 10.20 -4.56
C LEU A 34 -4.69 9.07 -4.53
N ASP A 35 -4.92 8.45 -3.37
CA ASP A 35 -5.83 7.31 -3.24
C ASP A 35 -7.27 7.72 -3.58
N THR A 36 -7.71 8.86 -3.06
CA THR A 36 -9.06 9.39 -3.36
C THR A 36 -9.16 9.84 -4.82
N GLY A 37 -8.18 10.62 -5.28
CA GLY A 37 -8.17 11.19 -6.63
C GLY A 37 -8.08 10.11 -7.71
N GLY A 38 -7.25 9.08 -7.51
CA GLY A 38 -7.10 7.96 -8.44
C GLY A 38 -8.39 7.18 -8.62
N ASN A 39 -9.06 6.84 -7.51
CA ASN A 39 -10.37 6.18 -7.55
C ASN A 39 -11.43 7.04 -8.27
N VAL A 40 -11.51 8.33 -7.95
CA VAL A 40 -12.45 9.24 -8.62
C VAL A 40 -12.17 9.39 -10.11
N VAL A 41 -10.90 9.45 -10.53
CA VAL A 41 -10.52 9.53 -11.95
C VAL A 41 -10.95 8.28 -12.71
N ILE A 42 -10.77 7.08 -12.13
CA ILE A 42 -11.21 5.83 -12.77
C ILE A 42 -12.74 5.81 -12.89
N LEU A 43 -13.46 6.11 -11.81
CA LEU A 43 -14.93 6.15 -11.82
C LEU A 43 -15.47 7.13 -12.86
N ASN A 44 -14.87 8.32 -12.98
CA ASN A 44 -15.31 9.33 -13.96
C ASN A 44 -14.94 8.98 -15.41
N THR A 45 -13.89 8.18 -15.62
CA THR A 45 -13.42 7.84 -16.97
C THR A 45 -14.18 6.64 -17.54
N TRP A 46 -14.51 5.65 -16.71
CA TRP A 46 -15.16 4.41 -17.14
C TRP A 46 -16.62 4.25 -16.69
N GLY A 47 -17.15 5.12 -15.82
CA GLY A 47 -18.55 5.12 -15.41
C GLY A 47 -19.02 3.75 -14.92
N ASP A 48 -20.06 3.21 -15.56
CA ASP A 48 -20.65 1.91 -15.23
C ASP A 48 -19.69 0.72 -15.46
N GLU A 49 -18.68 0.88 -16.33
CA GLU A 49 -17.66 -0.13 -16.59
C GLU A 49 -16.43 0.01 -15.68
N ALA A 50 -16.46 0.88 -14.67
CA ALA A 50 -15.31 1.13 -13.81
C ALA A 50 -14.91 -0.06 -12.91
N GLY A 51 -15.82 -1.02 -12.68
CA GLY A 51 -15.61 -2.15 -11.77
C GLY A 51 -14.28 -2.91 -12.01
N PRO A 52 -14.03 -3.48 -13.20
CA PRO A 52 -12.76 -4.15 -13.51
C PRO A 52 -11.54 -3.23 -13.44
N HIS A 53 -11.68 -1.95 -13.77
CA HIS A 53 -10.58 -0.98 -13.76
C HIS A 53 -10.14 -0.59 -12.34
N VAL A 54 -11.09 -0.44 -11.41
CA VAL A 54 -10.79 -0.23 -9.98
C VAL A 54 -10.07 -1.44 -9.41
N GLN A 55 -10.52 -2.65 -9.73
CA GLN A 55 -9.85 -3.88 -9.29
C GLN A 55 -8.41 -4.00 -9.82
N ALA A 56 -8.19 -3.63 -11.09
CA ALA A 56 -6.85 -3.61 -11.68
C ALA A 56 -5.93 -2.59 -10.98
N LEU A 57 -6.45 -1.42 -10.59
CA LEU A 57 -5.72 -0.44 -9.79
C LEU A 57 -5.29 -1.05 -8.44
N HIS A 58 -6.20 -1.67 -7.70
CA HIS A 58 -5.90 -2.26 -6.40
C HIS A 58 -5.02 -3.51 -6.47
N PHE A 59 -5.07 -4.27 -7.57
CA PHE A 59 -4.09 -5.30 -7.86
C PHE A 59 -2.68 -4.71 -8.05
N SER A 60 -2.55 -3.60 -8.80
CA SER A 60 -1.25 -2.93 -8.98
C SER A 60 -0.67 -2.42 -7.66
N PHE A 61 -1.53 -1.94 -6.75
CA PHE A 61 -1.13 -1.58 -5.38
C PHE A 61 -0.59 -2.79 -4.61
N ALA A 62 -1.31 -3.91 -4.64
CA ALA A 62 -0.89 -5.14 -3.96
C ALA A 62 0.43 -5.68 -4.51
N LEU A 63 0.62 -5.66 -5.83
CA LEU A 63 1.88 -6.03 -6.47
C LEU A 63 3.02 -5.10 -6.05
N GLY A 64 2.76 -3.79 -5.97
CA GLY A 64 3.71 -2.82 -5.45
C GLY A 64 4.13 -3.10 -4.01
N ALA A 65 3.17 -3.46 -3.14
CA ALA A 65 3.44 -3.81 -1.74
C ALA A 65 4.30 -5.08 -1.58
N LEU A 66 4.15 -6.05 -2.49
CA LEU A 66 5.03 -7.23 -2.57
C LEU A 66 6.44 -6.86 -3.04
N LEU A 67 6.55 -6.04 -4.10
CA LEU A 67 7.84 -5.71 -4.72
C LEU A 67 8.67 -4.72 -3.88
N ALA A 68 8.03 -3.81 -3.15
CA ALA A 68 8.72 -2.74 -2.43
C ALA A 68 9.76 -3.25 -1.40
N PRO A 69 9.44 -4.22 -0.50
CA PRO A 69 10.44 -4.78 0.41
C PRO A 69 11.59 -5.50 -0.30
N ILE A 70 11.30 -6.21 -1.40
CA ILE A 70 12.30 -6.94 -2.19
C ILE A 70 13.29 -5.94 -2.82
N LEU A 71 12.76 -4.90 -3.46
CA LEU A 71 13.57 -3.82 -4.03
C LEU A 71 14.38 -3.10 -2.94
N ALA A 72 13.78 -2.82 -1.78
CA ALA A 72 14.47 -2.15 -0.68
C ALA A 72 15.67 -2.96 -0.14
N LYS A 73 15.61 -4.29 -0.16
CA LYS A 73 16.74 -5.19 0.19
C LYS A 73 17.78 -5.27 -0.94
N LEU A 74 17.32 -5.38 -2.19
CA LEU A 74 18.17 -5.65 -3.34
C LEU A 74 18.94 -4.40 -3.83
N ILE A 75 18.32 -3.21 -3.76
CA ILE A 75 18.91 -1.95 -4.23
C ILE A 75 20.28 -1.66 -3.57
N PRO A 76 20.44 -1.76 -2.24
CA PRO A 76 21.74 -1.57 -1.59
C PRO A 76 22.79 -2.63 -1.93
N GLU A 77 22.41 -3.80 -2.43
CA GLU A 77 23.34 -4.85 -2.84
C GLU A 77 23.81 -4.68 -4.29
N ILE A 78 22.91 -4.25 -5.19
CA ILE A 78 23.21 -4.06 -6.61
C ILE A 78 23.98 -2.76 -6.86
N LEU A 79 23.61 -1.68 -6.18
CA LEU A 79 24.21 -0.37 -6.45
C LEU A 79 25.58 -0.25 -5.76
N PRO A 80 26.65 0.19 -6.48
CA PRO A 80 27.96 0.41 -5.91
C PRO A 80 27.96 1.68 -5.04
N PHE A 81 27.39 1.56 -3.83
CA PHE A 81 27.18 2.65 -2.89
C PHE A 81 28.46 3.45 -2.65
N ASP A 82 29.60 2.77 -2.47
CA ASP A 82 30.89 3.42 -2.20
C ASP A 82 31.34 4.32 -3.36
N LYS A 83 31.04 3.93 -4.60
CA LYS A 83 31.36 4.73 -5.79
C LYS A 83 30.44 5.95 -5.88
N ILE A 84 29.14 5.75 -5.68
CA ILE A 84 28.14 6.83 -5.70
C ILE A 84 28.41 7.86 -4.59
N HIS A 85 28.70 7.39 -3.38
CA HIS A 85 28.98 8.23 -2.23
C HIS A 85 30.21 9.11 -2.45
N LYS A 86 31.32 8.53 -2.94
CA LYS A 86 32.54 9.29 -3.27
C LYS A 86 32.29 10.35 -4.34
N THR A 87 31.63 10.00 -5.44
CA THR A 87 31.32 10.96 -6.52
C THR A 87 30.42 12.09 -6.02
N LEU A 88 29.41 11.80 -5.21
CA LEU A 88 28.55 12.85 -4.63
C LEU A 88 29.32 13.79 -3.70
N GLN A 89 30.26 13.26 -2.91
CA GLN A 89 31.10 14.04 -2.01
C GLN A 89 32.05 14.97 -2.79
N GLU A 90 32.60 14.49 -3.91
CA GLU A 90 33.45 15.27 -4.83
C GLU A 90 32.67 16.37 -5.57
N VAL A 91 31.44 16.08 -6.02
CA VAL A 91 30.62 17.06 -6.77
C VAL A 91 30.05 18.15 -5.85
N LEU A 92 29.60 17.77 -4.64
CA LEU A 92 28.91 18.70 -3.73
C LEU A 92 29.87 19.48 -2.83
N ASN A 93 31.16 19.12 -2.76
CA ASN A 93 32.16 19.74 -1.88
C ASN A 93 31.68 19.91 -0.42
N MET A 94 30.82 18.99 0.05
CA MET A 94 30.27 18.98 1.40
C MET A 94 30.48 17.61 2.05
N PRO A 95 30.75 17.55 3.37
CA PRO A 95 30.79 16.29 4.11
C PRO A 95 29.37 15.77 4.32
N LEU A 96 28.78 15.19 3.27
CA LEU A 96 27.44 14.61 3.31
C LEU A 96 27.54 13.13 3.74
N GLU A 97 27.32 12.84 5.02
CA GLU A 97 27.22 11.46 5.52
C GLU A 97 25.91 10.79 5.06
N ILE A 98 25.94 10.17 3.89
CA ILE A 98 24.86 9.29 3.43
C ILE A 98 25.10 7.90 4.02
N LYS A 99 24.10 7.29 4.66
CA LYS A 99 24.14 5.88 5.06
C LYS A 99 23.61 5.00 3.95
N LYS A 100 24.10 3.75 3.87
CA LYS A 100 23.62 2.75 2.90
C LYS A 100 22.10 2.55 2.94
N SER A 101 21.47 2.64 4.12
CA SER A 101 20.01 2.56 4.28
C SER A 101 19.24 3.76 3.71
N MET A 102 19.88 4.91 3.51
CA MET A 102 19.27 6.11 2.91
C MET A 102 19.15 5.96 1.39
N LEU A 103 19.90 5.05 0.77
CA LEU A 103 19.89 4.83 -0.67
C LEU A 103 18.50 4.38 -1.16
N SER A 104 17.83 3.51 -0.42
CA SER A 104 16.48 3.05 -0.76
C SER A 104 15.47 4.20 -0.77
N TYR A 105 15.58 5.16 0.16
CA TYR A 105 14.72 6.36 0.18
C TYR A 105 14.97 7.25 -1.04
N ILE A 106 16.23 7.47 -1.41
CA ILE A 106 16.60 8.28 -2.57
C ILE A 106 16.05 7.64 -3.85
N VAL A 107 16.24 6.33 -4.05
CA VAL A 107 15.75 5.62 -5.25
C VAL A 107 14.23 5.69 -5.35
N ILE A 108 13.51 5.44 -4.26
CA ILE A 108 12.03 5.54 -4.24
C ILE A 108 11.58 6.98 -4.52
N ALA A 109 12.24 7.98 -3.92
CA ALA A 109 11.91 9.38 -4.15
C ALA A 109 12.13 9.78 -5.62
N THR A 110 13.24 9.37 -6.24
CA THR A 110 13.51 9.61 -7.66
C THR A 110 12.46 8.94 -8.54
N TYR A 111 12.08 7.70 -8.26
CA TYR A 111 10.99 7.03 -8.99
C TYR A 111 9.67 7.81 -8.90
N ILE A 112 9.27 8.23 -7.70
CA ILE A 112 8.04 9.02 -7.49
C ILE A 112 8.10 10.36 -8.21
N LEU A 113 9.28 11.01 -8.25
CA LEU A 113 9.47 12.25 -8.99
C LEU A 113 9.26 12.05 -10.49
N LEU A 114 9.84 11.01 -11.08
CA LEU A 114 9.67 10.69 -12.50
C LEU A 114 8.20 10.41 -12.85
N VAL A 115 7.50 9.62 -12.02
CA VAL A 115 6.06 9.36 -12.18
C VAL A 115 5.25 10.65 -12.07
N SER A 116 5.59 11.52 -11.11
CA SER A 116 4.91 12.80 -10.92
C SER A 116 5.07 13.72 -12.14
N ILE A 117 6.27 13.81 -12.70
CA ILE A 117 6.55 14.61 -13.90
C ILE A 117 5.79 14.02 -15.10
N PHE A 118 5.81 12.70 -15.27
CA PHE A 118 5.09 12.04 -16.35
C PHE A 118 3.57 12.30 -16.29
N LEU A 119 2.94 12.12 -15.12
CA LEU A 119 1.52 12.41 -14.93
C LEU A 119 1.20 13.89 -15.14
N PHE A 120 2.08 14.79 -14.72
CA PHE A 120 1.92 16.23 -14.94
C PHE A 120 1.96 16.57 -16.44
N ILE A 121 2.89 16.00 -17.20
CA ILE A 121 2.96 16.18 -18.66
C ILE A 121 1.69 15.66 -19.33
N LEU A 122 1.20 14.48 -18.93
CA LEU A 122 -0.06 13.93 -19.45
C LEU A 122 -1.25 14.83 -19.12
N TYR A 123 -1.33 15.34 -17.89
CA TYR A 123 -2.37 16.27 -17.47
C TYR A 123 -2.35 17.57 -18.30
N CYS A 124 -1.16 18.16 -18.51
CA CYS A 124 -1.02 19.36 -19.34
C CYS A 124 -1.35 19.13 -20.82
N LYS A 125 -1.17 17.91 -21.33
CA LYS A 125 -1.51 17.53 -22.70
C LYS A 125 -2.95 17.09 -22.88
N SER A 126 -3.64 16.72 -21.80
CA SER A 126 -5.03 16.29 -21.88
C SER A 126 -5.91 17.49 -22.25
N PRO A 127 -6.66 17.44 -23.37
CA PRO A 127 -7.63 18.48 -23.66
C PRO A 127 -8.59 18.56 -22.47
N SER A 128 -8.79 19.76 -21.96
CA SER A 128 -9.66 20.06 -20.83
C SER A 128 -11.09 19.65 -21.18
N ASN A 129 -11.44 18.38 -20.94
CA ASN A 129 -12.82 17.89 -21.05
C ASN A 129 -13.59 18.39 -19.82
N ARG A 130 -13.79 19.72 -19.75
CA ARG A 130 -14.61 20.42 -18.75
C ARG A 130 -16.10 20.08 -18.87
N SER A 131 -16.48 19.11 -19.71
CA SER A 131 -17.88 18.75 -19.95
C SER A 131 -18.46 17.73 -18.98
N ALA A 132 -17.69 17.14 -18.06
CA ALA A 132 -18.21 16.13 -17.12
C ALA A 132 -18.60 16.68 -15.73
N ALA A 133 -18.61 18.00 -15.53
CA ALA A 133 -19.11 18.62 -14.28
C ALA A 133 -20.60 18.99 -14.33
N LYS A 134 -21.35 18.44 -15.29
CA LYS A 134 -22.81 18.51 -15.35
C LYS A 134 -23.38 17.14 -15.68
N GLY A 135 -23.53 16.31 -14.65
CA GLY A 135 -24.17 15.00 -14.72
C GLY A 135 -24.90 14.72 -13.41
N SER A 136 -26.19 15.04 -13.43
CA SER A 136 -27.24 14.59 -12.50
C SER A 136 -27.01 14.75 -10.99
N GLU A 137 -27.62 15.79 -10.41
CA GLU A 137 -28.39 15.60 -9.16
C GLU A 137 -29.51 14.58 -9.43
N GLU A 138 -29.18 13.31 -9.67
CA GLU A 138 -30.14 12.27 -9.42
C GLU A 138 -30.19 12.15 -7.90
N LYS A 139 -31.22 12.74 -7.30
CA LYS A 139 -31.74 12.27 -6.01
C LYS A 139 -32.19 10.83 -6.21
N GLY A 140 -31.23 9.92 -6.31
CA GLY A 140 -31.46 8.49 -6.23
C GLY A 140 -32.23 8.27 -4.94
N ARG A 141 -33.34 7.51 -5.02
CA ARG A 141 -34.15 7.14 -3.86
C ARG A 141 -33.21 6.53 -2.82
N THR A 142 -32.78 7.35 -1.86
CA THR A 142 -31.91 6.89 -0.79
C THR A 142 -32.72 5.91 0.02
N ALA A 143 -32.28 4.65 0.03
CA ALA A 143 -32.88 3.64 0.88
C ALA A 143 -32.95 4.18 2.32
N LYS A 144 -33.98 3.82 3.08
CA LYS A 144 -34.24 4.33 4.43
C LYS A 144 -33.03 4.16 5.39
N TYR A 145 -32.10 3.27 5.05
CA TYR A 145 -30.88 2.95 5.79
C TYR A 145 -29.57 3.33 5.08
N HIS A 146 -29.62 4.14 4.01
CA HIS A 146 -28.45 4.48 3.19
C HIS A 146 -27.32 5.11 4.01
N ASN A 147 -27.61 6.13 4.82
CA ASN A 147 -26.60 6.80 5.66
C ASN A 147 -26.05 5.87 6.76
N ALA A 148 -26.90 4.99 7.30
CA ALA A 148 -26.48 4.01 8.30
C ALA A 148 -25.52 2.97 7.69
N LEU A 149 -25.80 2.54 6.44
CA LEU A 149 -24.95 1.61 5.70
C LEU A 149 -23.60 2.25 5.32
N ILE A 150 -23.59 3.52 4.89
CA ILE A 150 -22.34 4.26 4.64
C ILE A 150 -21.52 4.37 5.93
N PHE A 151 -22.14 4.78 7.04
CA PHE A 151 -21.44 4.88 8.32
C PHE A 151 -20.84 3.53 8.75
N LEU A 152 -21.59 2.44 8.59
CA LEU A 152 -21.12 1.09 8.92
C LEU A 152 -19.95 0.66 8.03
N LEU A 153 -19.99 0.97 6.73
CA LEU A 153 -18.88 0.71 5.80
C LEU A 153 -17.64 1.53 6.14
N CYS A 154 -17.81 2.82 6.49
CA CYS A 154 -16.70 3.66 6.94
C CYS A 154 -16.04 3.07 8.20
N LEU A 155 -16.84 2.67 9.18
CA LEU A 155 -16.34 2.05 10.41
C LEU A 155 -15.62 0.73 10.11
N PHE A 156 -16.21 -0.09 9.23
CA PHE A 156 -15.63 -1.35 8.79
C PHE A 156 -14.26 -1.14 8.13
N PHE A 157 -14.17 -0.27 7.12
CA PHE A 157 -12.92 0.00 6.42
C PHE A 157 -11.86 0.65 7.31
N PHE A 158 -12.26 1.49 8.28
CA PHE A 158 -11.35 2.05 9.26
C PHE A 158 -10.60 0.96 10.05
N PHE A 159 -11.34 -0.01 10.62
CA PHE A 159 -10.74 -1.11 11.35
C PHE A 159 -9.99 -2.07 10.43
N TYR A 160 -10.56 -2.36 9.26
CA TYR A 160 -9.98 -3.28 8.29
C TYR A 160 -8.62 -2.78 7.77
N VAL A 161 -8.56 -1.56 7.23
CA VAL A 161 -7.30 -1.00 6.70
C VAL A 161 -6.30 -0.80 7.84
N GLY A 162 -6.76 -0.39 9.02
CA GLY A 162 -5.92 -0.30 10.22
C GLY A 162 -5.27 -1.64 10.58
N ALA A 163 -6.04 -2.74 10.55
CA ALA A 163 -5.53 -4.08 10.82
C ALA A 163 -4.59 -4.60 9.73
N GLU A 164 -4.89 -4.33 8.45
CA GLU A 164 -4.04 -4.69 7.30
C GLU A 164 -2.66 -4.03 7.41
N VAL A 165 -2.65 -2.70 7.55
CA VAL A 165 -1.41 -1.92 7.63
C VAL A 165 -0.62 -2.26 8.89
N ALA A 166 -1.28 -2.42 10.04
CA ALA A 166 -0.63 -2.82 11.27
C ALA A 166 0.05 -4.19 11.13
N TYR A 167 -0.67 -5.19 10.60
CA TYR A 167 -0.10 -6.52 10.42
C TYR A 167 1.09 -6.50 9.44
N GLY A 168 0.92 -5.90 8.26
CA GLY A 168 1.99 -5.80 7.26
C GLY A 168 3.21 -5.00 7.72
N SER A 169 3.04 -4.05 8.65
CA SER A 169 4.15 -3.26 9.21
C SER A 169 4.89 -3.98 10.34
N TYR A 170 4.19 -4.78 11.15
CA TYR A 170 4.74 -5.36 12.37
C TYR A 170 5.05 -6.86 12.27
N ILE A 171 4.59 -7.59 11.26
CA ILE A 171 4.81 -9.04 11.15
C ILE A 171 6.30 -9.42 11.13
N PHE A 172 7.14 -8.62 10.47
CA PHE A 172 8.59 -8.81 10.49
C PHE A 172 9.15 -8.65 11.91
N THR A 173 8.83 -7.52 12.56
CA THR A 173 9.30 -7.23 13.93
C THR A 173 8.82 -8.30 14.90
N TYR A 174 7.56 -8.71 14.80
CA TYR A 174 6.96 -9.78 15.60
C TYR A 174 7.69 -11.11 15.42
N ALA A 175 8.01 -11.49 14.19
CA ALA A 175 8.74 -12.72 13.90
C ALA A 175 10.13 -12.75 14.55
N ILE A 176 10.84 -11.62 14.55
CA ILE A 176 12.15 -11.50 15.21
C ILE A 176 12.02 -11.50 16.73
N THR A 177 11.14 -10.66 17.29
CA THR A 177 11.14 -10.38 18.73
C THR A 177 10.33 -11.38 19.56
N MET A 178 9.24 -11.92 19.01
CA MET A 178 8.31 -12.78 19.74
C MET A 178 8.40 -14.24 19.33
N ALA A 179 8.70 -14.52 18.06
CA ALA A 179 8.85 -15.87 17.54
C ALA A 179 10.32 -16.34 17.43
N GLU A 180 11.28 -15.47 17.76
CA GLU A 180 12.73 -15.76 17.74
C GLU A 180 13.21 -16.33 16.38
N MET A 181 12.57 -15.89 15.29
CA MET A 181 12.92 -16.32 13.93
C MET A 181 14.16 -15.58 13.42
N ASP A 182 14.91 -16.22 12.54
CA ASP A 182 16.02 -15.58 11.84
C ASP A 182 15.53 -14.48 10.87
N HIS A 183 16.41 -13.52 10.56
CA HIS A 183 16.12 -12.37 9.70
C HIS A 183 15.60 -12.76 8.32
N ASP A 184 16.15 -13.82 7.72
CA ASP A 184 15.70 -14.28 6.40
C ASP A 184 14.31 -14.94 6.47
N LYS A 185 14.02 -15.70 7.53
CA LYS A 185 12.69 -16.29 7.73
C LYS A 185 11.62 -15.23 8.02
N ALA A 186 11.94 -14.23 8.85
CA ALA A 186 11.04 -13.11 9.16
C ALA A 186 10.73 -12.26 7.92
N ALA A 187 11.74 -11.99 7.08
CA ALA A 187 11.55 -11.31 5.81
C ALA A 187 10.64 -12.13 4.87
N GLY A 188 10.84 -13.44 4.80
CA GLY A 188 9.98 -14.33 4.03
C GLY A 188 8.53 -14.35 4.52
N LEU A 189 8.30 -14.20 5.83
CA LEU A 189 6.94 -14.11 6.41
C LEU A 189 6.22 -12.81 6.00
N ASN A 190 6.95 -11.71 5.91
CA ASN A 190 6.38 -10.47 5.35
C ASN A 190 6.11 -10.61 3.84
N SER A 191 7.00 -11.27 3.11
CA SER A 191 6.82 -11.52 1.67
C SER A 191 5.65 -12.46 1.37
N ILE A 192 5.40 -13.50 2.18
CA ILE A 192 4.26 -14.40 1.95
C ILE A 192 2.93 -13.68 2.21
N PHE A 193 2.87 -12.78 3.20
CA PHE A 193 1.68 -11.97 3.46
C PHE A 193 1.28 -11.16 2.22
N TRP A 194 2.17 -10.28 1.75
CA TRP A 194 1.91 -9.44 0.58
C TRP A 194 1.82 -10.25 -0.72
N GLY A 195 2.56 -11.35 -0.82
CA GLY A 195 2.57 -12.23 -1.98
C GLY A 195 1.22 -12.92 -2.17
N VAL A 196 0.73 -13.61 -1.13
CA VAL A 196 -0.58 -14.25 -1.17
C VAL A 196 -1.69 -13.22 -1.32
N PHE A 197 -1.58 -12.07 -0.65
CA PHE A 197 -2.53 -10.97 -0.81
C PHE A 197 -2.62 -10.51 -2.28
N ALA A 198 -1.49 -10.26 -2.95
CA ALA A 198 -1.46 -9.88 -4.36
C ALA A 198 -1.98 -10.99 -5.28
N THR A 199 -1.59 -12.24 -5.06
CA THR A 199 -2.04 -13.38 -5.85
C THR A 199 -3.56 -13.58 -5.76
N VAL A 200 -4.11 -13.60 -4.55
CA VAL A 200 -5.55 -13.77 -4.34
C VAL A 200 -6.33 -12.60 -4.92
N ARG A 201 -5.82 -11.36 -4.81
CA ARG A 201 -6.44 -10.19 -5.44
C ARG A 201 -6.44 -10.28 -6.97
N GLY A 202 -5.37 -10.79 -7.57
CA GLY A 202 -5.32 -11.06 -9.01
C GLY A 202 -6.35 -12.09 -9.46
N PHE A 203 -6.49 -13.20 -8.71
CA PHE A 203 -7.53 -14.19 -8.96
C PHE A 203 -8.94 -13.64 -8.69
N ALA A 204 -9.09 -12.74 -7.72
CA ALA A 204 -10.37 -12.12 -7.39
C ALA A 204 -10.97 -11.33 -8.55
N ILE A 205 -10.14 -10.77 -9.45
CA ILE A 205 -10.61 -10.15 -10.70
C ILE A 205 -11.41 -11.15 -11.54
N CYS A 206 -10.97 -12.41 -11.62
CA CYS A 206 -11.67 -13.48 -12.32
C CYS A 206 -12.88 -14.01 -11.53
N PHE A 207 -12.80 -14.04 -10.19
CA PHE A 207 -13.87 -14.56 -9.32
C PHE A 207 -14.99 -13.56 -9.01
N ALA A 208 -14.74 -12.26 -9.19
CA ALA A 208 -15.73 -11.20 -8.97
C ALA A 208 -16.96 -11.32 -9.88
N THR A 209 -16.88 -12.12 -10.96
CA THR A 209 -18.00 -12.45 -11.84
C THR A 209 -18.87 -13.60 -11.33
N PHE A 210 -18.37 -14.41 -10.39
CA PHE A 210 -19.04 -15.64 -9.93
C PHE A 210 -19.61 -15.55 -8.51
N LEU A 211 -19.15 -14.60 -7.68
CA LEU A 211 -19.55 -14.50 -6.27
C LEU A 211 -20.21 -13.16 -5.95
N TYR A 212 -21.24 -13.20 -5.11
CA TYR A 212 -21.89 -11.98 -4.63
C TYR A 212 -20.96 -11.23 -3.65
N PRO A 213 -20.83 -9.89 -3.74
CA PRO A 213 -19.90 -9.12 -2.90
C PRO A 213 -20.08 -9.34 -1.39
N GLY A 214 -21.33 -9.51 -0.93
CA GLY A 214 -21.62 -9.79 0.48
C GLY A 214 -21.06 -11.13 0.97
N THR A 215 -21.05 -12.16 0.13
CA THR A 215 -20.48 -13.47 0.45
C THR A 215 -18.96 -13.39 0.54
N MET A 216 -18.32 -12.67 -0.39
CA MET A 216 -16.87 -12.43 -0.37
C MET A 216 -16.45 -11.73 0.93
N LEU A 217 -17.20 -10.69 1.32
CA LEU A 217 -16.97 -9.96 2.57
C LEU A 217 -17.08 -10.86 3.80
N LEU A 218 -18.14 -11.68 3.87
CA LEU A 218 -18.35 -12.59 5.01
C LEU A 218 -17.24 -13.64 5.12
N LEU A 219 -16.86 -14.26 4.00
CA LEU A 219 -15.76 -15.23 3.97
C LEU A 219 -14.43 -14.59 4.38
N SER A 220 -14.18 -13.36 3.93
CA SER A 220 -12.99 -12.58 4.29
C SER A 220 -12.92 -12.33 5.80
N VAL A 221 -14.02 -11.88 6.41
CA VAL A 221 -14.08 -11.60 7.86
C VAL A 221 -13.90 -12.88 8.68
N ILE A 222 -14.53 -13.99 8.29
CA ILE A 222 -14.36 -15.29 8.95
C ILE A 222 -12.90 -15.73 8.84
N GLY A 223 -12.31 -15.67 7.65
CA GLY A 223 -10.92 -16.03 7.41
C GLY A 223 -9.93 -15.21 8.22
N CYS A 224 -10.10 -13.88 8.26
CA CYS A 224 -9.29 -12.97 9.08
C CYS A 224 -9.40 -13.29 10.58
N THR A 225 -10.61 -13.60 11.06
CA THR A 225 -10.84 -13.92 12.48
C THR A 225 -10.17 -15.24 12.86
N VAL A 226 -10.40 -16.29 12.06
CA VAL A 226 -9.83 -17.63 12.31
C VAL A 226 -8.31 -17.59 12.27
N SER A 227 -7.73 -16.98 11.24
CA SER A 227 -6.27 -16.87 11.11
C SER A 227 -5.66 -16.05 12.25
N SER A 228 -6.27 -14.92 12.65
CA SER A 228 -5.80 -14.11 13.77
C SER A 228 -5.81 -14.87 15.10
N VAL A 229 -6.88 -15.62 15.38
CA VAL A 229 -6.97 -16.45 16.59
C VAL A 229 -5.94 -17.58 16.57
N CYS A 230 -5.76 -18.26 15.43
CA CYS A 230 -4.75 -19.30 15.28
C CYS A 230 -3.32 -18.77 15.49
N LEU A 231 -3.00 -17.60 14.92
CA LEU A 231 -1.70 -16.95 15.08
C LEU A 231 -1.44 -16.58 16.55
N MET A 232 -2.45 -16.09 17.27
CA MET A 232 -2.33 -15.76 18.69
C MET A 232 -2.06 -16.99 19.56
N ILE A 233 -2.81 -18.08 19.35
CA ILE A 233 -2.72 -19.29 20.19
C ILE A 233 -1.42 -20.05 19.94
N PHE A 234 -0.99 -20.16 18.67
CA PHE A 234 0.13 -21.02 18.26
C PHE A 234 1.36 -20.24 17.79
N TYR A 235 1.62 -19.08 18.40
CA TYR A 235 2.69 -18.17 17.98
C TYR A 235 4.10 -18.76 17.98
N LYS A 236 4.36 -19.81 18.78
CA LYS A 236 5.68 -20.49 18.85
C LYS A 236 5.93 -21.51 17.74
N LYS A 237 4.93 -21.81 16.91
CA LYS A 237 5.05 -22.84 15.86
C LYS A 237 5.29 -22.16 14.52
N ASP A 238 6.51 -22.26 13.99
CA ASP A 238 6.91 -21.71 12.68
C ASP A 238 5.86 -21.99 11.59
N ILE A 239 5.44 -23.26 11.46
CA ILE A 239 4.46 -23.69 10.44
C ILE A 239 3.13 -22.93 10.56
N VAL A 240 2.66 -22.68 11.79
CA VAL A 240 1.40 -21.96 12.00
C VAL A 240 1.54 -20.49 11.68
N LEU A 241 2.72 -19.89 11.92
CA LEU A 241 2.99 -18.52 11.48
C LEU A 241 2.93 -18.39 9.96
N TRP A 242 3.55 -19.31 9.22
CA TRP A 242 3.53 -19.31 7.75
C TRP A 242 2.11 -19.48 7.19
N ILE A 243 1.41 -20.53 7.62
CA ILE A 243 0.06 -20.84 7.14
C ILE A 243 -0.93 -19.76 7.58
N GLY A 244 -0.85 -19.32 8.84
CA GLY A 244 -1.72 -18.28 9.39
C GLY A 244 -1.52 -16.94 8.70
N THR A 245 -0.27 -16.57 8.41
CA THR A 245 0.05 -15.34 7.67
C THR A 245 -0.46 -15.40 6.22
N ALA A 246 -0.26 -16.52 5.54
CA ALA A 246 -0.78 -16.72 4.19
C ALA A 246 -2.31 -16.65 4.17
N LEU A 247 -2.98 -17.34 5.09
CA LEU A 247 -4.44 -17.33 5.20
C LEU A 247 -4.98 -15.94 5.55
N TYR A 248 -4.32 -15.21 6.45
CA TYR A 248 -4.70 -13.85 6.81
C TYR A 248 -4.56 -12.90 5.61
N GLY A 249 -3.44 -12.98 4.87
CA GLY A 249 -3.24 -12.21 3.64
C GLY A 249 -4.26 -12.54 2.55
N ALA A 250 -4.58 -13.83 2.34
CA ALA A 250 -5.62 -14.26 1.41
C ALA A 250 -7.01 -13.71 1.80
N SER A 251 -7.34 -13.75 3.09
CA SER A 251 -8.64 -13.32 3.61
C SER A 251 -8.81 -11.81 3.53
N MET A 252 -7.74 -11.04 3.68
CA MET A 252 -7.76 -9.58 3.53
C MET A 252 -7.98 -9.17 2.06
N ALA A 253 -7.32 -9.85 1.11
CA ALA A 253 -7.24 -9.45 -0.31
C ALA A 253 -8.57 -9.06 -1.01
N THR A 254 -9.68 -9.71 -0.67
CA THR A 254 -10.98 -9.55 -1.35
C THR A 254 -11.93 -8.55 -0.69
N THR A 255 -11.53 -7.96 0.43
CA THR A 255 -12.41 -7.13 1.26
C THR A 255 -12.52 -5.68 0.75
N PHE A 256 -11.42 -5.16 0.19
CA PHE A 256 -11.34 -3.84 -0.41
C PHE A 256 -11.17 -4.00 -1.92
N PRO A 257 -12.14 -3.57 -2.76
CA PRO A 257 -12.00 -3.57 -4.21
C PRO A 257 -11.06 -2.46 -4.70
#